data_AF-A0A256XMU1-F1
#
_entry.id   AF-A0A256XMU1-F1
#
_cell.length_a   1.000
_cell.length_b   1.000
_cell.length_c   1.000
_cell.angle_alpha   90.00
_cell.angle_beta   90.00
_cell.angle_gamma   90.00
#
_symmetry.space_group_name_H-M   'P 1'
#
loop_
_entity.id
_entity.type
_entity.pdbx_description
1 polymer ?
#
loop_
_entity_poly.entity_id
_entity_poly.type
_entity_poly.pdbx_seq_one_letter_code
_entity_poly.pdbx_strand_id
1 'polypeptide(L)'
;MKIRFMIIHVIIAILLILMIGSAIGITIQYNGNESMLDGDIVDISNIEVIQWHAPNGELPGTYEEYLQKHSRVSAIFSGSLYVTSNLKGTIAISNISILVDQELYPDILDDLHQYIEDLEHEKEGNTVYVETVQGGTPEEVKNWVSARYYDNCDGIVFIGDITAAWAEVEGSVFPCDLFYMDLDGEWIDLDVDGDYESHTAGTGDMGPEIYVGRIYAHTLDYASEEILVNDYLKKVYDQRKLEQIILRSLLNIRRWI
;
A
#
# COMPACT_ATOMS: atom_id res chain seq x y z
N MET A 1 -20.87 43.20 -42.06
CA MET A 1 -19.97 44.01 -41.21
C MET A 1 -20.27 43.90 -39.70
N LYS A 2 -20.75 42.74 -39.20
CA LYS A 2 -21.01 42.50 -37.76
C LYS A 2 -20.20 41.34 -37.16
N ILE A 3 -19.68 40.43 -37.98
CA ILE A 3 -18.92 39.25 -37.52
C ILE A 3 -17.44 39.59 -37.21
N ARG A 4 -16.84 40.57 -37.92
CA ARG A 4 -15.49 41.06 -37.63
C ARG A 4 -15.37 41.86 -36.32
N PHE A 5 -16.46 42.43 -35.83
CA PHE A 5 -16.48 43.16 -34.56
C PHE A 5 -16.53 42.22 -33.35
N MET A 6 -17.21 41.07 -33.46
CA MET A 6 -17.38 40.12 -32.35
C MET A 6 -16.08 39.36 -32.03
N ILE A 7 -15.26 39.04 -33.04
CA ILE A 7 -13.98 38.33 -32.86
C ILE A 7 -12.92 39.24 -32.20
N ILE A 8 -12.93 40.55 -32.50
CA ILE A 8 -12.02 41.52 -31.90
C ILE A 8 -12.31 41.73 -30.40
N HIS A 9 -13.59 41.71 -29.99
CA HIS A 9 -13.96 41.86 -28.57
C HIS A 9 -13.63 40.62 -27.74
N VAL A 10 -13.70 39.42 -28.33
CA VAL A 10 -13.35 38.16 -27.64
C VAL A 10 -11.83 38.01 -27.49
N ILE A 11 -11.04 38.44 -28.48
CA ILE A 11 -9.56 38.42 -28.39
C ILE A 11 -9.05 39.46 -27.39
N ILE A 12 -9.67 40.64 -27.30
CA ILE A 12 -9.33 41.68 -26.30
C ILE A 12 -9.69 41.22 -24.88
N ALA A 13 -10.80 40.48 -24.70
CA ALA A 13 -11.19 39.93 -23.41
C ALA A 13 -10.24 38.81 -22.92
N ILE A 14 -9.71 37.98 -23.83
CA ILE A 14 -8.75 36.91 -23.51
C ILE A 14 -7.35 37.48 -23.22
N LEU A 15 -6.93 38.55 -23.91
CA LEU A 15 -5.67 39.26 -23.62
C LEU A 15 -5.71 40.09 -22.33
N LEU A 16 -6.87 40.58 -21.90
CA LEU A 16 -7.04 41.27 -20.61
C LEU A 16 -6.99 40.31 -19.41
N ILE A 17 -7.39 39.05 -19.59
CA ILE A 17 -7.32 38.02 -18.54
C ILE A 17 -5.90 37.45 -18.40
N LEU A 18 -5.07 37.49 -19.45
CA LEU A 18 -3.67 37.06 -19.41
C LEU A 18 -2.67 38.13 -18.91
N MET A 19 -3.07 39.39 -18.76
CA MET A 19 -2.21 40.49 -18.27
C MET A 19 -2.35 40.79 -16.77
N ILE A 20 -3.24 40.10 -16.04
CA ILE A 20 -3.39 40.24 -14.57
C ILE A 20 -2.50 39.22 -13.82
N GLY A 21 -1.82 38.32 -14.54
CA GLY A 21 -1.01 37.24 -13.96
C GLY A 21 0.46 37.56 -13.68
N SER A 22 0.92 38.82 -13.76
CA SER A 22 2.30 39.14 -13.37
C SER A 22 2.41 40.55 -12.80
N ALA A 23 3.08 40.64 -11.64
CA ALA A 23 3.40 41.84 -10.87
C ALA A 23 2.26 42.46 -10.02
N ILE A 24 1.82 41.72 -9.00
CA ILE A 24 1.69 42.34 -7.67
C ILE A 24 2.65 41.59 -6.75
N GLY A 25 3.89 42.07 -6.70
CA GLY A 25 4.78 41.79 -5.58
C GLY A 25 4.19 42.49 -4.36
N ILE A 26 3.43 41.75 -3.55
CA ILE A 26 3.12 42.19 -2.20
C ILE A 26 4.38 41.92 -1.38
N THR A 27 5.20 42.94 -1.19
CA THR A 27 6.15 42.97 -0.08
C THR A 27 5.34 42.91 1.21
N ILE A 28 5.20 41.72 1.79
CA ILE A 28 4.75 41.60 3.17
C ILE A 28 5.94 42.01 4.04
N GLN A 29 5.89 43.24 4.54
CA GLN A 29 6.65 43.64 5.71
C GLN A 29 6.18 42.74 6.86
N TYR A 30 6.98 41.76 7.24
CA TYR A 30 6.73 40.96 8.44
C TYR A 30 7.08 41.83 9.65
N ASN A 31 6.06 42.51 10.18
CA ASN A 31 6.14 43.25 11.43
C ASN A 31 4.85 43.00 12.20
N GLY A 32 4.95 42.23 13.29
CA GLY A 32 3.91 42.10 14.30
C GLY A 32 3.25 40.72 14.34
N ASN A 33 3.76 39.89 15.24
CA ASN A 33 2.99 39.30 16.34
C ASN A 33 1.51 38.96 16.03
N GLU A 34 1.25 37.87 15.32
CA GLU A 34 -0.05 37.20 15.38
C GLU A 34 0.17 35.71 15.67
N SER A 35 -0.10 35.37 16.93
CA SER A 35 -0.34 34.02 17.40
C SER A 35 -1.54 33.44 16.65
N MET A 36 -1.30 32.46 15.78
CA MET A 36 -2.34 31.48 15.42
C MET A 36 -2.59 30.60 16.65
N LEU A 37 -3.41 31.11 17.57
CA LEU A 37 -4.05 30.34 18.64
C LEU A 37 -5.51 30.78 18.70
N ASP A 38 -6.28 30.32 17.73
CA ASP A 38 -7.74 30.20 17.86
C ASP A 38 -8.22 28.95 17.11
N GLY A 39 -7.50 27.85 17.34
CA GLY A 39 -8.11 26.54 17.40
C GLY A 39 -7.97 26.13 18.86
N ASP A 40 -9.03 25.63 19.48
CA ASP A 40 -8.95 25.03 20.81
C ASP A 40 -7.72 24.10 20.81
N ILE A 41 -6.67 24.48 21.55
CA ILE A 41 -5.60 23.54 21.86
C ILE A 41 -6.32 22.49 22.69
N VAL A 42 -6.66 21.36 22.07
CA VAL A 42 -7.19 20.22 22.80
C VAL A 42 -6.12 19.88 23.81
N ASP A 43 -6.43 20.11 25.08
CA ASP A 43 -5.57 19.73 26.19
C ASP A 43 -5.51 18.20 26.22
N ILE A 44 -4.55 17.65 25.46
CA ILE A 44 -4.29 16.22 25.39
C ILE A 44 -3.58 15.70 26.64
N SER A 45 -3.21 16.58 27.59
CA SER A 45 -2.55 16.15 28.84
C SER A 45 -3.43 15.22 29.69
N ASN A 46 -4.74 15.22 29.45
CA ASN A 46 -5.72 14.35 30.11
C ASN A 46 -6.27 13.24 29.20
N ILE A 47 -5.71 13.05 28.00
CA ILE A 47 -6.05 11.90 27.16
C ILE A 47 -5.17 10.73 27.60
N GLU A 48 -5.80 9.67 28.11
CA GLU A 48 -5.09 8.42 28.37
C GLU A 48 -4.52 7.88 27.05
N VAL A 49 -3.21 7.72 27.00
CA VAL A 49 -2.52 7.07 25.90
C VAL A 49 -3.02 5.63 25.79
N ILE A 50 -3.34 5.20 24.57
CA ILE A 50 -3.74 3.81 24.32
C ILE A 50 -2.67 2.86 24.84
N GLN A 51 -3.09 1.84 25.56
CA GLN A 51 -2.20 0.83 26.13
C GLN A 51 -2.28 -0.44 25.32
N TRP A 52 -1.12 -1.09 25.14
CA TRP A 52 -1.04 -2.41 24.57
C TRP A 52 -1.73 -3.42 25.48
N HIS A 53 -2.61 -4.24 24.90
CA HIS A 53 -3.28 -5.32 25.60
C HIS A 53 -3.23 -6.60 24.76
N ALA A 54 -2.41 -7.56 25.19
CA ALA A 54 -2.32 -8.89 24.59
C ALA A 54 -3.04 -9.95 25.46
N PRO A 55 -3.55 -11.04 24.88
CA PRO A 55 -4.27 -12.09 25.62
C PRO A 55 -3.51 -12.68 26.81
N ASN A 56 -2.18 -12.81 26.72
CA ASN A 56 -1.36 -13.29 27.83
C ASN A 56 -0.44 -12.21 28.43
N GLY A 57 -0.70 -10.93 28.12
CA GLY A 57 0.03 -9.79 28.66
C GLY A 57 1.42 -9.58 28.04
N GLU A 58 1.69 -10.17 26.89
CA GLU A 58 2.90 -9.87 26.12
C GLU A 58 2.94 -8.41 25.69
N LEU A 59 4.13 -7.82 25.70
CA LEU A 59 4.40 -6.51 25.11
C LEU A 59 4.67 -6.68 23.60
N PRO A 60 4.45 -5.63 22.79
CA PRO A 60 4.95 -5.62 21.41
C PRO A 60 6.48 -5.81 21.43
N GLY A 61 7.00 -6.58 20.46
CA GLY A 61 8.43 -6.75 20.32
C GLY A 61 9.13 -5.45 19.92
N THR A 62 10.42 -5.33 20.24
CA THR A 62 11.23 -4.16 19.83
C THR A 62 11.85 -4.35 18.45
N TYR A 63 12.38 -3.27 17.88
CA TYR A 63 13.09 -3.35 16.62
C TYR A 63 14.35 -4.23 16.72
N GLU A 64 15.08 -4.16 17.83
CA GLU A 64 16.26 -4.99 18.05
C GLU A 64 15.90 -6.48 18.16
N GLU A 65 14.77 -6.82 18.79
CA GLU A 65 14.26 -8.19 18.82
C GLU A 65 13.84 -8.67 17.43
N TYR A 66 13.27 -7.78 16.62
CA TYR A 66 12.99 -8.06 15.21
C TYR A 66 14.27 -8.35 14.43
N LEU A 67 15.32 -7.53 14.55
CA LEU A 67 16.59 -7.73 13.84
C LEU A 67 17.32 -9.03 14.22
N GLN A 68 17.12 -9.53 15.44
CA GLN A 68 17.68 -10.83 15.85
C GLN A 68 17.08 -12.00 15.07
N LYS A 69 15.82 -11.86 14.63
CA LYS A 69 15.11 -12.87 13.83
C LYS A 69 15.27 -12.64 12.33
N HIS A 70 15.35 -11.37 11.92
CA HIS A 70 15.40 -10.96 10.51
C HIS A 70 16.74 -10.28 10.24
N SER A 71 17.77 -11.10 10.03
CA SER A 71 19.10 -10.58 9.67
C SER A 71 19.03 -9.86 8.32
N ARG A 72 19.58 -8.64 8.25
CA ARG A 72 19.69 -7.88 6.99
C ARG A 72 20.69 -8.54 6.04
N VAL A 73 20.19 -9.51 5.28
CA VAL A 73 20.87 -10.12 4.14
C VAL A 73 20.23 -9.63 2.86
N SER A 74 21.00 -9.56 1.78
CA SER A 74 20.46 -9.15 0.48
C SER A 74 19.33 -10.08 0.03
N ALA A 75 18.33 -9.49 -0.61
CA ALA A 75 17.18 -10.21 -1.14
C ALA A 75 17.59 -11.16 -2.26
N ILE A 76 17.04 -12.37 -2.23
CA ILE A 76 17.10 -13.32 -3.34
C ILE A 76 15.68 -13.51 -3.86
N PHE A 77 15.37 -12.88 -5.00
CA PHE A 77 14.11 -13.08 -5.70
C PHE A 77 14.20 -14.25 -6.66
N SER A 78 13.20 -15.15 -6.64
CA SER A 78 13.21 -16.34 -7.49
C SER A 78 11.82 -16.89 -7.79
N GLY A 79 11.73 -17.82 -8.76
CA GLY A 79 10.51 -18.58 -9.02
C GLY A 79 9.36 -17.77 -9.61
N SER A 80 9.65 -16.78 -10.47
CA SER A 80 8.60 -15.93 -11.03
C SER A 80 7.61 -16.69 -11.92
N LEU A 81 6.33 -16.54 -11.62
CA LEU A 81 5.20 -17.10 -12.36
C LEU A 81 4.27 -15.97 -12.79
N TYR A 82 4.12 -15.81 -14.11
CA TYR A 82 3.10 -14.95 -14.70
C TYR A 82 1.89 -15.81 -15.07
N VAL A 83 0.76 -15.59 -14.41
CA VAL A 83 -0.52 -16.22 -14.77
C VAL A 83 -1.39 -15.17 -15.46
N THR A 84 -1.87 -15.54 -16.65
CA THR A 84 -2.75 -14.67 -17.45
C THR A 84 -4.02 -15.44 -17.76
N SER A 85 -5.17 -14.80 -17.56
CA SER A 85 -6.43 -15.30 -18.09
C SER A 85 -6.34 -15.41 -19.62
N ASN A 86 -6.71 -16.57 -20.17
CA ASN A 86 -6.51 -16.98 -21.58
C ASN A 86 -7.27 -16.14 -22.66
N LEU A 87 -7.69 -14.91 -22.35
CA LEU A 87 -8.43 -14.05 -23.25
C LEU A 87 -7.47 -13.18 -24.08
N LYS A 88 -6.98 -13.74 -25.18
CA LYS A 88 -6.27 -13.00 -26.24
C LYS A 88 -7.11 -11.78 -26.68
N GLY A 89 -6.66 -10.59 -26.33
CA GLY A 89 -7.18 -9.32 -26.86
C GLY A 89 -7.98 -8.47 -25.89
N THR A 90 -8.13 -8.88 -24.62
CA THR A 90 -8.72 -8.03 -23.58
C THR A 90 -7.62 -7.23 -22.87
N ILE A 91 -7.85 -5.93 -22.65
CA ILE A 91 -6.99 -5.08 -21.81
C ILE A 91 -7.06 -5.67 -20.39
N ALA A 92 -5.90 -5.88 -19.75
CA ALA A 92 -5.89 -6.33 -18.36
C ALA A 92 -6.64 -5.29 -17.50
N ILE A 93 -7.66 -5.75 -16.78
CA ILE A 93 -8.52 -4.85 -16.00
C ILE A 93 -7.91 -4.58 -14.63
N SER A 94 -7.20 -5.57 -14.07
CA SER A 94 -6.35 -5.38 -12.90
C SER A 94 -5.16 -6.33 -12.88
N ASN A 95 -4.00 -5.86 -12.40
CA ASN A 95 -2.79 -6.65 -12.26
C ASN A 95 -2.38 -6.71 -10.79
N ILE A 96 -2.39 -7.90 -10.21
CA ILE A 96 -2.05 -8.11 -8.80
C ILE A 96 -0.71 -8.84 -8.74
N SER A 97 0.18 -8.38 -7.87
CA SER A 97 1.44 -9.09 -7.60
C SER A 97 1.40 -9.75 -6.22
N ILE A 98 2.02 -10.91 -6.08
CA ILE A 98 2.14 -11.64 -4.83
C ILE A 98 3.63 -11.91 -4.61
N LEU A 99 4.14 -11.48 -3.46
CA LEU A 99 5.49 -11.80 -3.00
C LEU A 99 5.38 -12.78 -1.84
N VAL A 100 6.00 -13.94 -1.98
CA VAL A 100 5.90 -15.02 -0.99
C VAL A 100 7.26 -15.31 -0.39
N ASP A 101 7.32 -15.53 0.91
CA ASP A 101 8.49 -16.08 1.57
C ASP A 101 8.87 -17.42 0.91
N GLN A 102 10.12 -17.51 0.45
CA GLN A 102 10.62 -18.68 -0.27
C GLN A 102 10.59 -19.97 0.57
N GLU A 103 10.75 -19.89 1.89
CA GLU A 103 10.72 -21.05 2.78
C GLU A 103 9.28 -21.53 3.02
N LEU A 104 8.32 -20.60 3.08
CA LEU A 104 6.90 -20.91 3.26
C LEU A 104 6.23 -21.41 1.96
N TYR A 105 6.65 -20.90 0.81
CA TYR A 105 6.03 -21.15 -0.49
C TYR A 105 5.66 -22.62 -0.79
N PRO A 106 6.54 -23.63 -0.61
CA PRO A 106 6.20 -25.02 -0.92
C PRO A 106 5.08 -25.58 -0.04
N ASP A 107 4.91 -25.08 1.18
CA ASP A 107 3.95 -25.62 2.16
C ASP A 107 2.54 -25.01 2.01
N ILE A 108 2.41 -23.94 1.22
CA ILE A 108 1.12 -23.27 0.96
C ILE A 108 0.68 -23.33 -0.51
N LEU A 109 1.41 -24.09 -1.34
CA LEU A 109 1.29 -24.03 -2.80
C LEU A 109 -0.13 -24.32 -3.31
N ASP A 110 -0.81 -25.31 -2.74
CA ASP A 110 -2.15 -25.72 -3.20
C ASP A 110 -3.20 -24.64 -2.92
N ASP A 111 -3.25 -24.08 -1.70
CA ASP A 111 -4.20 -23.01 -1.35
C ASP A 111 -3.81 -21.67 -1.99
N LEU A 112 -2.51 -21.41 -2.21
CA LEU A 112 -2.04 -20.27 -2.99
C LEU A 112 -2.49 -20.37 -4.44
N HIS A 113 -2.39 -21.54 -5.08
CA HIS A 113 -2.92 -21.74 -6.43
C HIS A 113 -4.42 -21.47 -6.49
N GLN A 114 -5.19 -21.95 -5.51
CA GLN A 114 -6.62 -21.65 -5.45
C GLN A 114 -6.88 -20.15 -5.31
N TYR A 115 -6.08 -19.45 -4.49
CA TYR A 115 -6.17 -17.99 -4.34
C TYR A 115 -5.84 -17.25 -5.64
N ILE A 116 -4.83 -17.69 -6.39
CA ILE A 116 -4.48 -17.13 -7.70
C ILE A 116 -5.65 -17.31 -8.69
N GLU A 117 -6.21 -18.51 -8.79
CA GLU A 117 -7.37 -18.78 -9.64
C GLU A 117 -8.57 -17.89 -9.27
N ASP A 118 -8.82 -17.70 -7.98
CA ASP A 118 -9.89 -16.83 -7.49
C ASP A 118 -9.71 -15.37 -7.91
N LEU A 119 -8.47 -14.85 -7.85
CA LEU A 119 -8.14 -13.49 -8.29
C LEU A 119 -8.32 -13.33 -9.81
N GLU A 120 -7.94 -14.33 -10.59
CA GLU A 120 -8.12 -14.32 -12.05
C GLU A 120 -9.59 -14.39 -12.47
N HIS A 121 -10.42 -15.08 -11.70
CA HIS A 121 -11.84 -15.27 -11.99
C HIS A 121 -12.77 -14.21 -11.40
N GLU A 122 -12.28 -13.35 -10.50
CA GLU A 122 -13.07 -12.27 -9.92
C GLU A 122 -13.52 -11.26 -10.97
N LYS A 123 -12.63 -10.90 -11.90
CA LYS A 123 -12.92 -10.04 -13.04
C LYS A 123 -12.22 -10.58 -14.28
N GLU A 124 -12.97 -10.70 -15.38
CA GLU A 124 -12.40 -11.12 -16.66
C GLU A 124 -11.23 -10.21 -17.05
N GLY A 125 -10.05 -10.78 -17.28
CA GLY A 125 -8.86 -10.02 -17.66
C GLY A 125 -7.98 -9.60 -16.47
N ASN A 126 -8.20 -10.09 -15.26
CA ASN A 126 -7.19 -9.99 -14.21
C ASN A 126 -5.94 -10.80 -14.58
N THR A 127 -4.76 -10.30 -14.17
CA THR A 127 -3.50 -11.05 -14.23
C THR A 127 -2.86 -11.10 -12.85
N VAL A 128 -2.15 -12.18 -12.56
CA VAL A 128 -1.46 -12.38 -11.30
C VAL A 128 0.00 -12.69 -11.56
N TYR A 129 0.88 -11.90 -10.96
CA TYR A 129 2.31 -12.16 -10.90
C TYR A 129 2.68 -12.71 -9.53
N VAL A 130 3.42 -13.81 -9.49
CA VAL A 130 3.90 -14.39 -8.23
C VAL A 130 5.40 -14.50 -8.29
N GLU A 131 6.08 -14.09 -7.22
CA GLU A 131 7.52 -14.29 -7.05
C GLU A 131 7.81 -14.65 -5.60
N THR A 132 8.88 -15.40 -5.38
CA THR A 132 9.35 -15.72 -4.02
C THR A 132 10.54 -14.86 -3.65
N VAL A 133 10.73 -14.60 -2.37
CA VAL A 133 11.90 -13.90 -1.83
C VAL A 133 12.45 -14.60 -0.60
N GLN A 134 13.77 -14.61 -0.48
CA GLN A 134 14.48 -14.93 0.76
C GLN A 134 15.27 -13.72 1.22
N GLY A 135 15.12 -13.34 2.50
CA GLY A 135 15.78 -12.17 3.09
C GLY A 135 15.35 -10.85 2.44
N GLY A 136 16.26 -9.88 2.45
CA GLY A 136 16.06 -8.56 1.83
C GLY A 136 16.01 -7.43 2.85
N THR A 137 16.57 -6.28 2.48
CA THR A 137 16.31 -5.03 3.20
C THR A 137 14.94 -4.45 2.82
N PRO A 138 14.35 -3.57 3.65
CA PRO A 138 13.14 -2.86 3.26
C PRO A 138 13.28 -2.14 1.90
N GLU A 139 14.42 -1.53 1.62
CA GLU A 139 14.67 -0.86 0.34
C GLU A 139 14.69 -1.83 -0.85
N GLU A 140 15.26 -3.02 -0.70
CA GLU A 140 15.24 -4.04 -1.76
C GLU A 140 13.82 -4.53 -2.05
N VAL A 141 13.00 -4.73 -1.01
CA VAL A 141 11.58 -5.07 -1.15
C VAL A 141 10.79 -3.91 -1.76
N LYS A 142 11.04 -2.66 -1.34
CA LYS A 142 10.41 -1.46 -1.93
C LYS A 142 10.77 -1.30 -3.40
N ASN A 143 12.03 -1.55 -3.77
CA ASN A 143 12.45 -1.54 -5.18
C ASN A 143 11.70 -2.60 -6.01
N TRP A 144 11.45 -3.79 -5.46
CA TRP A 144 10.62 -4.79 -6.10
C TRP A 144 9.17 -4.32 -6.27
N VAL A 145 8.58 -3.71 -5.23
CA VAL A 145 7.24 -3.12 -5.29
C VAL A 145 7.16 -2.02 -6.36
N SER A 146 8.12 -1.09 -6.39
CA SER A 146 8.19 -0.04 -7.40
C SER A 146 8.29 -0.61 -8.82
N ALA A 147 9.07 -1.67 -9.02
CA ALA A 147 9.15 -2.34 -10.32
C ALA A 147 7.78 -2.91 -10.74
N ARG A 148 7.01 -3.50 -9.81
CA ARG A 148 5.65 -3.98 -10.08
C ARG A 148 4.71 -2.83 -10.40
N TYR A 149 4.76 -1.73 -9.65
CA TYR A 149 3.96 -0.54 -9.94
C TYR A 149 4.21 -0.01 -11.36
N TYR A 150 5.48 0.11 -11.78
CA TYR A 150 5.83 0.54 -13.14
C TYR A 150 5.46 -0.48 -14.23
N ASP A 151 5.28 -1.75 -13.86
CA ASP A 151 4.70 -2.80 -14.71
C ASP A 151 3.16 -2.76 -14.75
N ASN A 152 2.53 -1.68 -14.27
CA ASN A 152 1.09 -1.48 -14.14
C ASN A 152 0.40 -2.43 -13.16
N CYS A 153 1.06 -2.78 -12.06
CA CYS A 153 0.42 -3.49 -10.94
C CYS A 153 -0.46 -2.53 -10.14
N ASP A 154 -1.70 -2.92 -9.85
CA ASP A 154 -2.62 -2.12 -9.04
C ASP A 154 -2.41 -2.35 -7.54
N GLY A 155 -1.89 -3.52 -7.16
CA GLY A 155 -1.56 -3.79 -5.77
C GLY A 155 -0.97 -5.16 -5.51
N ILE A 156 -0.51 -5.31 -4.27
CA ILE A 156 0.44 -6.34 -3.89
C ILE A 156 -0.02 -7.06 -2.64
N VAL A 157 0.24 -8.37 -2.59
CA VAL A 157 0.05 -9.19 -1.40
C VAL A 157 1.38 -9.81 -0.99
N PHE A 158 1.83 -9.50 0.21
CA PHE A 158 2.93 -10.17 0.89
C PHE A 158 2.41 -11.37 1.66
N ILE A 159 3.07 -12.52 1.54
CA ILE A 159 2.70 -13.76 2.25
C ILE A 159 3.93 -14.36 2.92
N GLY A 160 3.85 -14.56 4.24
CA GLY A 160 4.94 -15.07 5.07
C GLY A 160 5.87 -13.97 5.57
N ASP A 161 7.10 -14.34 5.90
CA ASP A 161 8.09 -13.49 6.57
C ASP A 161 8.82 -12.54 5.60
N ILE A 162 8.05 -11.69 4.93
CA ILE A 162 8.59 -10.61 4.10
C ILE A 162 9.09 -9.50 5.03
N THR A 163 10.33 -9.03 4.85
CA THR A 163 10.91 -7.96 5.68
C THR A 163 9.94 -6.78 5.89
N ALA A 164 9.76 -6.35 7.13
CA ALA A 164 9.03 -5.13 7.48
C ALA A 164 9.96 -3.92 7.50
N ALA A 165 9.48 -2.79 6.98
CA ALA A 165 10.06 -1.47 7.28
C ALA A 165 9.59 -1.03 8.66
N TRP A 166 10.43 -0.31 9.40
CA TRP A 166 10.11 0.21 10.72
C TRP A 166 10.21 1.73 10.73
N ALA A 167 9.30 2.40 11.42
CA ALA A 167 9.26 3.85 11.54
C ALA A 167 9.29 4.26 13.00
N GLU A 168 9.95 5.38 13.28
CA GLU A 168 9.94 6.04 14.58
C GLU A 168 9.10 7.31 14.51
N VAL A 169 8.09 7.42 15.39
CA VAL A 169 7.30 8.64 15.56
C VAL A 169 7.25 8.98 17.05
N GLU A 170 7.81 10.13 17.42
CA GLU A 170 7.84 10.63 18.80
C GLU A 170 8.38 9.61 19.82
N GLY A 171 9.42 8.86 19.45
CA GLY A 171 10.03 7.80 20.28
C GLY A 171 9.27 6.48 20.30
N SER A 172 8.22 6.33 19.49
CA SER A 172 7.52 5.06 19.28
C SER A 172 7.99 4.41 17.98
N VAL A 173 8.55 3.21 18.09
CA VAL A 173 9.11 2.44 16.97
C VAL A 173 8.17 1.29 16.62
N PHE A 174 7.74 1.19 15.36
CA PHE A 174 6.77 0.18 14.92
C PHE A 174 6.91 -0.18 13.42
N PRO A 175 6.51 -1.41 13.02
CA PRO A 175 6.50 -1.78 11.61
C PRO A 175 5.47 -0.96 10.83
N CYS A 176 5.84 -0.51 9.63
CA CYS A 176 5.05 0.43 8.84
C CYS A 176 5.01 0.03 7.35
N ASP A 177 3.94 -0.67 6.95
CA ASP A 177 3.76 -1.08 5.54
C ASP A 177 3.48 0.11 4.60
N LEU A 178 3.16 1.32 5.12
CA LEU A 178 3.05 2.53 4.29
C LEU A 178 4.35 2.82 3.53
N PHE A 179 5.50 2.46 4.11
CA PHE A 179 6.80 2.55 3.44
C PHE A 179 6.81 1.85 2.07
N TYR A 180 6.08 0.73 1.92
CA TYR A 180 5.98 -0.01 0.66
C TYR A 180 4.90 0.52 -0.28
N MET A 181 3.98 1.35 0.21
CA MET A 181 2.85 1.86 -0.55
C MET A 181 3.13 3.24 -1.14
N ASP A 182 3.86 4.07 -0.39
CA ASP A 182 4.33 5.40 -0.78
C ASP A 182 5.66 5.27 -1.53
N LEU A 183 5.62 5.41 -2.85
CA LEU A 183 6.73 5.18 -3.77
C LEU A 183 7.44 6.48 -4.17
N ASP A 184 6.79 7.63 -3.99
CA ASP A 184 7.34 8.94 -4.36
C ASP A 184 7.67 9.87 -3.17
N GLY A 185 7.35 9.43 -1.95
CA GLY A 185 7.76 10.02 -0.69
C GLY A 185 9.20 9.71 -0.27
N GLU A 186 9.72 10.56 0.61
CA GLU A 186 11.09 10.49 1.12
C GLU A 186 11.07 9.97 2.56
N TRP A 187 11.76 8.87 2.79
CA TRP A 187 11.93 8.22 4.10
C TRP A 187 13.41 8.30 4.49
N ILE A 188 13.71 8.83 5.68
CA ILE A 188 15.08 9.08 6.14
C ILE A 188 15.28 8.42 7.49
N ASP A 189 16.33 7.60 7.54
CA ASP A 189 16.98 7.05 8.73
C ASP A 189 18.14 8.00 9.10
N LEU A 190 17.95 8.78 10.16
CA LEU A 190 18.80 9.90 10.57
C LEU A 190 20.02 9.46 11.37
N ASP A 191 19.92 8.37 12.12
CA ASP A 191 21.01 7.86 12.98
C ASP A 191 21.58 6.51 12.54
N VAL A 192 21.07 5.96 11.44
CA VAL A 192 21.58 4.81 10.69
C VAL A 192 21.43 3.49 11.45
N ASP A 193 20.38 3.37 12.27
CA ASP A 193 20.01 2.13 12.94
C ASP A 193 19.01 1.28 12.14
N GLY A 194 18.36 1.89 11.15
CA GLY A 194 17.55 1.29 10.10
C GLY A 194 16.05 1.23 10.35
N ASP A 195 15.53 1.93 11.36
CA ASP A 195 14.18 2.48 11.26
C ASP A 195 14.22 3.92 10.71
N TYR A 196 13.05 4.46 10.38
CA TYR A 196 12.94 5.75 9.71
C TYR A 196 12.23 6.76 10.62
N GLU A 197 12.92 7.84 11.02
CA GLU A 197 12.39 8.89 11.89
C GLU A 197 11.69 10.00 11.11
N SER A 198 11.94 10.08 9.79
CA SER A 198 11.37 11.10 8.95
C SER A 198 10.69 10.51 7.71
N HIS A 199 9.46 10.95 7.49
CA HIS A 199 8.69 10.72 6.29
C HIS A 199 8.18 12.06 5.76
N THR A 200 8.51 12.39 4.52
CA THR A 200 8.00 13.59 3.83
C THR A 200 7.48 13.26 2.44
N ALA A 201 6.80 14.21 1.81
CA ALA A 201 6.18 14.06 0.50
C ALA A 201 7.14 13.78 -0.67
N GLY A 202 8.47 13.89 -0.47
CA GLY A 202 9.44 13.66 -1.54
C GLY A 202 9.12 14.45 -2.82
N THR A 203 8.79 13.73 -3.90
CA THR A 203 8.39 14.33 -5.17
C THR A 203 6.87 14.41 -5.41
N GLY A 204 6.07 13.77 -4.56
CA GLY A 204 4.61 13.72 -4.64
C GLY A 204 3.93 14.13 -3.33
N ASP A 205 3.25 13.20 -2.67
CA ASP A 205 2.60 13.40 -1.38
C ASP A 205 2.99 12.31 -0.36
N MET A 206 2.35 12.27 0.81
CA MET A 206 2.66 11.28 1.86
C MET A 206 1.70 10.07 1.82
N GLY A 207 0.89 9.98 0.76
CA GLY A 207 -0.10 8.96 0.54
C GLY A 207 0.46 7.73 -0.20
N PRO A 208 -0.34 6.68 -0.31
CA PRO A 208 0.04 5.48 -1.04
C PRO A 208 -0.21 5.61 -2.56
N GLU A 209 0.78 5.27 -3.39
CA GLU A 209 0.61 5.08 -4.85
C GLU A 209 0.05 3.70 -5.19
N ILE A 210 0.34 2.70 -4.35
CA ILE A 210 -0.06 1.31 -4.53
C ILE A 210 -0.55 0.70 -3.21
N TYR A 211 -1.56 -0.17 -3.26
CA TYR A 211 -1.98 -0.88 -2.04
C TYR A 211 -1.13 -2.13 -1.81
N VAL A 212 -0.74 -2.34 -0.55
CA VAL A 212 -0.03 -3.54 -0.09
C VAL A 212 -0.84 -4.20 1.02
N GLY A 213 -1.10 -5.51 0.89
CA GLY A 213 -1.65 -6.34 1.96
C GLY A 213 -0.61 -7.32 2.45
N ARG A 214 -0.66 -7.68 3.73
CA ARG A 214 0.25 -8.66 4.35
C ARG A 214 -0.52 -9.79 5.02
N ILE A 215 -0.18 -11.02 4.66
CA ILE A 215 -0.59 -12.25 5.33
C ILE A 215 0.63 -12.77 6.08
N TYR A 216 0.68 -12.52 7.38
CA TYR A 216 1.81 -12.83 8.24
C TYR A 216 1.29 -13.52 9.50
N ALA A 217 1.78 -14.73 9.77
CA ALA A 217 1.36 -15.53 10.92
C ALA A 217 2.53 -15.93 11.84
N HIS A 218 3.75 -15.51 11.54
CA HIS A 218 4.96 -15.86 12.28
C HIS A 218 4.96 -15.46 13.77
N THR A 219 4.13 -14.48 14.17
CA THR A 219 3.97 -14.06 15.57
C THR A 219 2.87 -14.82 16.32
N LEU A 220 2.17 -15.74 15.66
CA LEU A 220 1.07 -16.50 16.24
C LEU A 220 1.54 -17.88 16.69
N ASP A 221 1.14 -18.29 17.90
CA ASP A 221 1.55 -19.55 18.53
C ASP A 221 0.43 -20.62 18.55
N TYR A 222 -0.66 -20.38 17.82
CA TYR A 222 -1.82 -21.28 17.77
C TYR A 222 -1.59 -22.55 16.93
N ALA A 223 -0.74 -22.46 15.90
CA ALA A 223 -0.31 -23.55 15.03
C ALA A 223 0.97 -23.12 14.30
N SER A 224 1.53 -23.99 13.47
CA SER A 224 2.64 -23.61 12.58
C SER A 224 2.17 -22.63 11.50
N GLU A 225 3.09 -21.80 10.99
CA GLU A 225 2.76 -20.70 10.08
C GLU A 225 2.07 -21.18 8.81
N GLU A 226 2.53 -22.29 8.23
CA GLU A 226 1.93 -22.89 7.04
C GLU A 226 0.47 -23.31 7.27
N ILE A 227 0.14 -23.81 8.46
CA ILE A 227 -1.26 -24.16 8.79
C ILE A 227 -2.11 -22.90 8.86
N LEU A 228 -1.63 -21.86 9.53
CA LEU A 228 -2.39 -20.61 9.74
C LEU A 228 -2.60 -19.85 8.42
N VAL A 229 -1.58 -19.81 7.56
CA VAL A 229 -1.67 -19.17 6.25
C VAL A 229 -2.63 -19.93 5.33
N ASN A 230 -2.52 -21.26 5.27
CA ASN A 230 -3.46 -22.09 4.49
C ASN A 230 -4.91 -21.92 4.99
N ASP A 231 -5.13 -21.93 6.32
CA ASP A 231 -6.45 -21.69 6.90
C ASP A 231 -7.00 -20.30 6.53
N TYR A 232 -6.15 -19.27 6.50
CA TYR A 232 -6.54 -17.94 6.07
C TYR A 232 -6.91 -17.88 4.59
N LEU A 233 -6.09 -18.45 3.70
CA LEU A 233 -6.37 -18.52 2.26
C LEU A 233 -7.67 -19.29 1.98
N LYS A 234 -7.89 -20.40 2.69
CA LYS A 234 -9.14 -21.16 2.61
C LYS A 234 -10.35 -20.32 3.05
N LYS A 235 -10.21 -19.52 4.12
CA LYS A 235 -11.27 -18.60 4.57
C LYS A 235 -11.59 -17.56 3.50
N VAL A 236 -10.57 -17.01 2.82
CA VAL A 236 -10.74 -16.07 1.71
C VAL A 236 -11.51 -16.74 0.56
N TYR A 237 -11.14 -17.95 0.17
CA TYR A 237 -11.88 -18.74 -0.83
C TYR A 237 -13.36 -18.95 -0.44
N ASP A 238 -13.62 -19.38 0.80
CA ASP A 238 -14.99 -19.62 1.28
C ASP A 238 -15.84 -18.34 1.27
N GLN A 239 -15.26 -17.18 1.61
CA GLN A 239 -15.92 -15.88 1.52
C GLN A 239 -16.26 -15.51 0.07
N ARG A 240 -15.29 -15.58 -0.84
CA ARG A 240 -15.47 -15.25 -2.27
C ARG A 240 -16.54 -16.12 -2.91
N LYS A 241 -16.53 -17.42 -2.60
CA LYS A 241 -17.55 -18.38 -3.04
C LYS A 241 -18.95 -18.01 -2.55
N LEU A 242 -19.09 -17.61 -1.29
CA LEU A 242 -20.38 -17.19 -0.72
C LEU A 242 -20.93 -15.95 -1.44
N GLU A 243 -20.07 -14.95 -1.71
CA GLU A 243 -20.45 -13.74 -2.44
C GLU A 243 -20.97 -14.08 -3.85
N GLN A 244 -20.30 -14.96 -4.58
CA GLN A 244 -20.76 -15.42 -5.90
C GLN A 244 -22.13 -16.12 -5.84
N ILE A 245 -22.38 -16.95 -4.83
CA ILE A 245 -23.67 -17.62 -4.63
C ILE A 245 -24.78 -16.59 -4.37
N ILE A 246 -24.51 -15.57 -3.55
CA ILE A 246 -25.47 -14.50 -3.25
C ILE A 246 -25.79 -13.69 -4.52
N LEU A 247 -24.76 -13.28 -5.27
CA LEU A 247 -24.94 -12.51 -6.50
C LEU A 247 -25.76 -13.27 -7.56
N ARG A 248 -25.48 -14.56 -7.75
CA ARG A 248 -26.26 -15.42 -8.66
C ARG A 248 -27.72 -15.54 -8.22
N SER A 249 -27.96 -15.68 -6.91
CA SER A 249 -29.31 -15.73 -6.34
C SER A 249 -30.09 -14.43 -6.59
N LEU A 250 -29.46 -13.27 -6.40
CA LEU A 250 -30.06 -11.96 -6.64
C LEU A 250 -30.38 -11.70 -8.13
N LEU A 251 -29.47 -12.09 -9.03
CA LEU A 251 -29.69 -12.00 -10.48
C LEU A 251 -30.87 -12.86 -10.95
N ASN A 252 -31.02 -14.05 -10.37
CA ASN A 252 -32.15 -14.92 -10.69
C ASN A 252 -33.47 -14.31 -10.21
N ILE A 253 -33.54 -13.74 -9.01
CA ILE A 253 -34.76 -13.09 -8.50
C ILE A 253 -35.20 -11.92 -9.39
N ARG A 254 -34.26 -11.09 -9.88
CA ARG A 254 -34.58 -9.96 -10.78
C ARG A 254 -35.08 -10.39 -12.16
N ARG A 255 -34.90 -11.64 -12.59
CA ARG A 255 -35.46 -12.16 -13.85
C ARG A 255 -36.94 -12.57 -13.74
N TRP A 256 -37.48 -12.70 -12.53
CA TRP A 256 -38.87 -13.10 -12.28
C TRP A 256 -39.79 -11.95 -11.86
N ILE A 257 -39.27 -10.72 -11.76
CA ILE A 257 -40.00 -9.48 -11.48
C ILE A 257 -40.00 -8.65 -12.76
#